data_AF-A0A9P1P0P8-F1
#
_entry.id   AF-A0A9P1P0P8-F1
#
_cell.length_a   1.000
_cell.length_b   1.000
_cell.length_c   1.000
_cell.angle_alpha   90.00
_cell.angle_beta   90.00
_cell.angle_gamma   90.00
#
_symmetry.space_group_name_H-M   'P 1'
#
loop_
_entity.id
_entity.type
_entity.pdbx_description
1 polymer ?
#
loop_
_entity_poly.entity_id
_entity_poly.type
_entity_poly.pdbx_seq_one_letter_code
_entity_poly.pdbx_strand_id
1 'polypeptide(L)' 'MEAAQCRLLYLPPYSPDLNKIEKCWSWLKARIRHCIEQFDSLHDAMDSVLKAAS' A
#
# COMPACT_ATOMS: atom_id res chain seq x y z
N MET A 1 -10.61 -13.39 -16.48
CA MET A 1 -9.46 -12.51 -16.76
C MET A 1 -9.60 -11.80 -18.10
N GLU A 2 -10.16 -12.44 -19.12
CA GLU A 2 -10.39 -11.82 -20.44
C GLU A 2 -11.39 -10.64 -20.43
N ALA A 3 -12.39 -10.67 -19.53
CA ALA A 3 -13.36 -9.59 -19.41
C ALA A 3 -12.79 -8.27 -18.84
N ALA A 4 -11.65 -8.31 -18.15
CA ALA A 4 -11.04 -7.13 -17.51
C ALA A 4 -9.86 -6.55 -18.30
N GLN A 5 -9.46 -7.18 -19.42
CA GLN A 5 -8.31 -6.77 -20.25
C GLN A 5 -7.00 -6.55 -19.46
N CYS A 6 -6.80 -7.27 -18.36
CA CYS A 6 -5.60 -7.15 -17.54
C CYS A 6 -4.48 -8.06 -18.07
N ARG A 7 -3.23 -7.59 -17.97
CA ARG A 7 -2.03 -8.38 -18.25
C ARG A 7 -1.43 -8.89 -16.94
N LEU A 8 -1.20 -10.20 -16.86
CA LEU A 8 -0.48 -10.81 -15.75
C LEU A 8 1.02 -10.53 -15.93
N LEU A 9 1.63 -9.95 -14.91
CA LEU A 9 3.08 -9.71 -14.88
C LEU A 9 3.74 -10.78 -14.02
N TYR A 10 4.78 -11.43 -14.55
CA TYR A 10 5.57 -12.40 -13.81
C TYR A 10 6.47 -11.69 -12.78
N LEU A 11 6.50 -12.23 -11.56
CA LEU A 11 7.38 -11.81 -10.48
C LEU A 11 8.13 -13.06 -9.97
N PRO A 12 9.47 -13.08 -9.99
CA PRO A 12 10.24 -14.20 -9.45
C PRO A 12 10.06 -14.34 -7.93
N PRO A 13 10.19 -15.57 -7.38
CA PRO A 13 10.05 -15.81 -5.96
C PRO A 13 11.09 -15.03 -5.13
N TYR A 14 10.72 -14.68 -3.90
CA TYR A 14 11.58 -13.94 -2.94
C TYR A 14 12.22 -12.66 -3.49
N SER A 15 11.58 -12.00 -4.46
CA SER A 15 12.09 -10.78 -5.10
C SER A 15 11.26 -9.54 -4.72
N PRO A 16 11.22 -9.15 -3.43
CA PRO A 16 10.46 -7.99 -2.99
C PRO A 16 10.93 -6.70 -3.66
N ASP A 17 12.21 -6.60 -4.01
CA ASP A 17 12.77 -5.43 -4.72
C ASP A 17 12.15 -5.18 -6.10
N LEU A 18 11.64 -6.24 -6.74
CA LEU A 18 10.97 -6.17 -8.03
C LEU A 18 9.46 -5.90 -7.89
N ASN A 19 8.90 -6.02 -6.69
CA ASN A 19 7.51 -5.78 -6.41
C ASN A 19 7.26 -4.30 -6.08
N LYS A 20 6.68 -3.56 -7.03
CA LYS A 20 6.51 -2.10 -6.93
C LYS A 20 5.72 -1.64 -5.70
N ILE A 21 4.83 -2.48 -5.16
CA ILE A 21 4.01 -2.14 -3.99
C ILE A 21 4.81 -2.07 -2.69
N GLU A 22 5.98 -2.70 -2.59
CA GLU A 22 6.76 -2.78 -1.34
C GLU A 22 7.23 -1.40 -0.86
N LYS A 23 7.63 -0.54 -1.80
CA LYS A 23 8.01 0.86 -1.51
C LYS A 23 6.80 1.66 -1.01
N CYS A 24 5.63 1.46 -1.64
CA CYS A 24 4.39 2.07 -1.21
C CYS A 24 4.02 1.65 0.21
N TRP A 25 4.14 0.36 0.55
CA TRP A 25 3.88 -0.14 1.90
C TRP A 25 4.85 0.42 2.94
N SER A 26 6.11 0.58 2.58
CA SER A 26 7.12 1.16 3.47
C SER A 26 6.80 2.61 3.83
N TRP A 27 6.45 3.42 2.82
CA TRP A 27 6.00 4.81 2.99
C TRP A 27 4.68 4.89 3.79
N LEU A 28 3.70 4.07 3.45
CA LEU A 28 2.37 4.08 4.08
C LEU A 28 2.47 3.73 5.57
N LYS A 29 3.17 2.65 5.91
CA LYS A 29 3.39 2.23 7.30
C LYS A 29 4.13 3.29 8.11
N ALA A 30 5.09 4.00 7.51
CA ALA A 30 5.82 5.06 8.20
C ALA A 30 4.89 6.21 8.61
N ARG A 31 4.00 6.64 7.72
CA ARG A 31 3.04 7.71 7.99
C ARG A 31 1.96 7.30 8.98
N ILE A 32 1.39 6.11 8.83
CA ILE A 32 0.38 5.59 9.78
C ILE A 32 0.95 5.54 11.18
N ARG A 33 2.17 5.00 11.37
CA ARG A 33 2.81 4.95 12.69
C ARG A 33 2.94 6.31 13.37
N HIS A 34 3.05 7.39 12.60
CA HIS A 34 3.16 8.74 13.16
C HIS A 34 1.82 9.32 13.63
N CYS A 35 0.70 8.88 13.05
CA CYS A 35 -0.61 9.45 13.34
C CYS A 35 -1.59 8.46 13.97
N ILE A 36 -1.23 7.18 14.15
CA ILE A 36 -2.15 6.13 14.59
C ILE A 36 -2.82 6.43 15.94
N GLU A 37 -2.14 7.13 16.85
CA GLU A 37 -2.69 7.52 18.15
C GLU A 37 -3.79 8.60 18.05
N GLN A 38 -3.94 9.24 16.89
CA GLN A 38 -4.94 10.27 16.62
C GLN A 38 -6.26 9.68 16.10
N PHE A 39 -6.34 8.37 15.91
CA PHE A 39 -7.50 7.68 15.34
C PHE A 39 -7.93 6.51 16.23
N ASP A 40 -9.22 6.20 16.22
CA ASP A 40 -9.79 5.08 16.97
C ASP A 40 -9.46 3.72 16.33
N SER A 41 -9.15 3.71 15.03
CA SER A 41 -8.85 2.49 14.29
C SER A 41 -7.72 2.65 13.28
N LEU A 42 -7.06 1.54 12.97
CA LEU A 42 -6.07 1.48 11.88
C LEU A 42 -6.70 1.87 10.53
N HIS A 43 -7.96 1.50 10.30
CA HIS A 43 -8.67 1.81 9.07
C HIS A 43 -8.80 3.32 8.86
N ASP A 44 -9.16 4.07 9.90
CA ASP A 44 -9.33 5.52 9.82
C ASP A 44 -7.99 6.23 9.63
N ALA A 45 -6.94 5.76 10.31
CA ALA A 45 -5.58 6.24 10.09
C ALA A 45 -5.10 5.96 8.64
N MET A 46 -5.40 4.78 8.10
CA MET A 46 -5.08 4.41 6.72
C MET A 46 -5.82 5.30 5.71
N ASP A 47 -7.13 5.47 5.86
CA ASP A 47 -7.96 6.29 4.97
C ASP A 47 -7.52 7.75 4.98
N SER A 48 -7.22 8.29 6.16
CA SER A 48 -6.68 9.65 6.32
C SER A 48 -5.32 9.82 5.61
N VAL A 49 -4.39 8.88 5.81
CA VAL A 49 -3.06 8.93 5.17
C VAL A 49 -3.15 8.79 3.65
N LEU A 50 -4.04 7.93 3.15
CA LEU A 50 -4.24 7.73 1.72
C LEU A 50 -4.87 8.96 1.06
N LYS A 51 -5.89 9.56 1.68
CA LYS A 51 -6.49 10.82 1.22
C LYS A 51 -5.50 11.98 1.17
N ALA A 52 -4.55 12.02 2.10
CA ALA A 52 -3.50 13.05 2.12
C ALA A 52 -2.40 12.88 1.06
N ALA A 53 -2.40 11.77 0.31
CA ALA A 53 -1.43 11.49 -0.75
C ALA A 53 -2.01 11.55 -2.17
N SER A 54 -3.33 11.72 -2.29
CA SER A 54 -4.06 12.01 -3.53
C SER A 54 -4.12 13.50 -3.85
#